data_AF-A8WJ11-F1
#
_entry.id   AF-A8WJ11-F1
#
_cell.length_a   1.000
_cell.length_b   1.000
_cell.length_c   1.000
_cell.angle_alpha   90.00
_cell.angle_beta   90.00
_cell.angle_gamma   90.00
#
_symmetry.space_group_name_H-M   'P 1'
#
loop_
_entity.id
_entity.type
_entity.pdbx_description
1 polymer ?
#
loop_
_entity_poly.entity_id
_entity_poly.type
_entity_poly.pdbx_seq_one_letter_code
_entity_poly.pdbx_strand_id
1 'polypeptide(L)' 'MDEVGEQADKVFRALSAQLGTQKYLTGDLPTEADALLFGHMYTLITVRLPLTNITNILKKYTNLIEFTKRVEQQYFKQ' A
#
# COMPACT_ATOMS: atom_id res chain seq x y z
N MET A 1 9.49 18.08 -5.04
CA MET A 1 9.67 16.89 -4.19
C MET A 1 11.12 16.47 -4.31
N ASP A 2 11.67 15.73 -3.37
CA ASP A 2 12.96 15.06 -3.58
C ASP A 2 12.78 13.89 -4.56
N GLU A 3 13.88 13.42 -5.16
CA GLU A 3 13.87 12.31 -6.11
C GLU A 3 13.16 11.07 -5.55
N VAL A 4 13.38 10.80 -4.25
CA VAL A 4 12.76 9.69 -3.52
C VAL A 4 11.24 9.84 -3.46
N GLY A 5 10.72 11.04 -3.16
CA GLY A 5 9.29 11.30 -3.14
C GLY A 5 8.64 11.14 -4.52
N GLU A 6 9.31 11.55 -5.60
CA GLU A 6 8.81 11.37 -6.96
C GLU A 6 8.76 9.90 -7.37
N GLN A 7 9.78 9.12 -7.00
CA GLN A 7 9.79 7.67 -7.22
C GLN A 7 8.67 6.99 -6.42
N ALA A 8 8.47 7.38 -5.16
CA ALA A 8 7.39 6.88 -4.34
C ALA A 8 6.00 7.17 -4.95
N ASP A 9 5.76 8.40 -5.44
CA ASP A 9 4.49 8.75 -6.10
C ASP A 9 4.25 7.89 -7.35
N LYS A 10 5.29 7.68 -8.18
CA LYS A 10 5.20 6.83 -9.38
C LYS A 10 4.84 5.39 -9.02
N VAL A 11 5.50 4.82 -8.01
CA VAL A 11 5.25 3.43 -7.58
C VAL A 11 3.84 3.29 -6.99
N PHE A 12 3.43 4.20 -6.09
CA PHE A 12 2.08 4.14 -5.51
C PHE A 12 1.00 4.34 -6.56
N ARG A 13 1.22 5.21 -7.55
CA ARG A 13 0.30 5.38 -8.68
C ARG A 13 0.15 4.10 -9.50
N ALA A 14 1.26 3.44 -9.83
CA ALA A 14 1.24 2.20 -10.60
C ALA A 14 0.52 1.08 -9.83
N LEU A 15 0.85 0.91 -8.55
CA LEU A 15 0.20 -0.08 -7.67
C LEU A 15 -1.29 0.21 -7.47
N SER A 16 -1.65 1.48 -7.27
CA SER A 16 -3.04 1.91 -7.15
C SER A 16 -3.82 1.64 -8.42
N ALA A 17 -3.22 1.89 -9.59
CA ALA A 17 -3.85 1.60 -10.89
C ALA A 17 -4.01 0.10 -11.12
N GLN A 18 -2.99 -0.70 -10.77
CA GLN A 18 -3.03 -2.15 -10.87
C GLN A 18 -4.08 -2.78 -9.95
N LEU A 19 -4.18 -2.29 -8.71
CA LEU A 19 -5.22 -2.74 -7.78
C LEU A 19 -6.61 -2.29 -8.22
N GLY A 20 -6.74 -1.05 -8.69
CA GLY A 20 -8.01 -0.46 -9.10
C GLY A 20 -9.06 -0.57 -8.00
N THR A 21 -10.17 -1.26 -8.32
CA THR A 21 -11.27 -1.58 -7.40
C THR A 21 -11.25 -3.03 -6.91
N GLN A 22 -10.22 -3.80 -7.26
CA GLN A 22 -10.13 -5.22 -6.97
C GLN A 22 -9.71 -5.47 -5.52
N LYS A 23 -9.99 -6.68 -5.01
CA LYS A 23 -9.57 -7.10 -3.68
C LYS A 23 -8.08 -7.46 -3.61
N TYR A 24 -7.49 -7.93 -4.69
CA TYR A 24 -6.09 -8.32 -4.77
C TYR A 24 -5.50 -7.84 -6.09
N LEU A 25 -4.18 -7.79 -6.19
CA LEU A 25 -3.47 -7.36 -7.39
C LEU A 25 -3.79 -8.25 -8.59
N THR A 26 -4.10 -9.52 -8.36
CA THR A 26 -4.48 -10.48 -9.41
C THR A 26 -5.52 -11.47 -8.90
N GLY A 27 -6.65 -11.59 -9.62
CA GLY A 27 -7.69 -12.55 -9.31
C GLY A 27 -8.40 -12.29 -7.97
N ASP A 28 -9.05 -13.33 -7.44
CA ASP A 28 -9.91 -13.25 -6.26
C ASP A 28 -9.25 -13.75 -4.96
N LEU A 29 -8.04 -14.30 -5.04
CA LEU A 29 -7.27 -14.83 -3.91
C LEU A 29 -5.96 -14.05 -3.75
N PRO A 30 -5.46 -13.86 -2.51
CA PRO A 30 -4.19 -13.19 -2.30
C PRO A 30 -3.05 -14.01 -2.88
N THR A 31 -2.08 -13.32 -3.46
CA THR A 31 -0.83 -13.88 -3.96
C THR A 31 0.34 -13.42 -3.09
N GLU A 32 1.55 -13.92 -3.38
CA GLU A 32 2.78 -13.43 -2.75
C GLU A 32 2.98 -11.92 -2.98
N ALA A 33 2.58 -11.41 -4.15
CA ALA A 33 2.66 -9.98 -4.45
C ALA A 33 1.77 -9.15 -3.51
N ASP A 34 0.58 -9.65 -3.17
CA ASP A 34 -0.31 -9.00 -2.20
C ASP A 34 0.29 -9.01 -0.79
N ALA A 35 0.93 -10.11 -0.39
CA ALA A 35 1.60 -10.21 0.91
C ALA A 35 2.78 -9.22 1.03
N LEU A 36 3.60 -9.11 -0.03
CA LEU A 36 4.70 -8.14 -0.10
C LEU A 36 4.20 -6.70 -0.07
N LEU A 37 3.16 -6.39 -0.84
CA LEU A 37 2.53 -5.08 -0.84
C LEU A 37 2.00 -4.74 0.56
N PHE A 38 1.27 -5.67 1.18
CA PHE A 38 0.74 -5.50 2.53
C PHE A 38 1.85 -5.21 3.54
N GLY A 39 2.92 -6.02 3.59
CA GLY A 39 4.00 -5.82 4.56
C GLY A 39 4.66 -4.44 4.46
N HIS A 40 4.91 -3.98 3.22
CA HIS A 40 5.46 -2.64 2.99
C HIS A 40 4.48 -1.54 3.41
N MET A 41 3.22 -1.62 2.97
CA MET A 41 2.23 -0.59 3.28
C MET A 41 1.94 -0.52 4.77
N TYR A 42 1.81 -1.68 5.42
CA TYR A 42 1.56 -1.78 6.85
C TYR A 42 2.69 -1.12 7.65
N THR A 43 3.95 -1.38 7.28
CA THR A 43 5.12 -0.75 7.90
C THR A 43 5.11 0.77 7.73
N LEU A 44 4.83 1.27 6.51
CA LEU A 44 4.76 2.71 6.23
C LEU A 44 3.62 3.42 6.98
N ILE A 45 2.55 2.71 7.31
CA ILE A 45 1.38 3.26 8.02
C ILE A 45 1.58 3.23 9.54
N THR A 46 2.13 2.15 10.08
CA THR A 46 2.15 1.88 11.52
C THR A 46 3.42 2.34 12.22
N VAL A 47 4.56 2.32 11.53
CA VAL A 47 5.85 2.67 12.13
C VAL A 47 6.09 4.17 12.01
N ARG A 48 6.47 4.80 13.12
CA ARG A 48 6.94 6.20 13.13
C ARG A 48 8.35 6.29 12.54
N LEU A 49 8.44 6.23 11.22
CA LEU A 49 9.68 6.49 10.49
C LEU A 49 9.79 7.98 10.16
N PRO A 50 11.01 8.54 10.02
CA PRO A 50 11.23 9.89 9.52
C PRO A 50 10.96 10.00 8.00
N LEU A 51 9.89 9.36 7.52
CA LEU A 51 9.46 9.26 6.12
C LEU A 51 8.12 9.99 5.91
N THR A 52 7.91 11.09 6.63
CA THR A 52 6.65 11.84 6.63
C THR A 52 6.27 12.32 5.22
N ASN A 53 7.25 12.59 4.36
CA ASN A 53 7.05 12.88 2.93
C ASN A 53 6.39 11.68 2.20
N ILE A 54 6.94 10.47 2.33
CA ILE A 54 6.44 9.26 1.67
C ILE A 54 5.04 8.90 2.19
N THR A 55 4.84 8.93 3.52
CA THR A 55 3.53 8.64 4.11
C THR A 55 2.47 9.65 3.65
N ASN A 56 2.84 10.94 3.47
CA ASN A 56 1.91 11.94 2.94
C ASN A 56 1.57 11.73 1.46
N ILE A 57 2.51 11.18 0.66
CA ILE A 57 2.23 10.79 -0.72
C ILE A 57 1.31 9.57 -0.74
N LEU A 58 1.55 8.56 0.09
CA LEU A 58 0.71 7.37 0.21
C LEU A 58 -0.76 7.71 0.54
N LYS A 59 -1.00 8.73 1.37
CA LYS A 59 -2.36 9.21 1.70
C LYS A 59 -3.20 9.65 0.50
N LYS A 60 -2.58 9.92 -0.66
CA LYS A 60 -3.31 10.23 -1.91
C LYS A 60 -3.96 8.99 -2.54
N TYR A 61 -3.53 7.79 -2.16
CA TYR A 61 -3.93 6.52 -2.75
C TYR A 61 -4.77 5.71 -1.75
N THR A 62 -6.04 6.10 -1.59
CA THR A 62 -6.93 5.56 -0.56
C THR A 62 -7.20 4.06 -0.73
N ASN A 63 -7.28 3.56 -1.97
CA ASN A 63 -7.49 2.14 -2.24
C ASN A 63 -6.34 1.25 -1.73
N LEU A 64 -5.09 1.72 -1.76
CA LEU A 64 -3.94 1.01 -1.17
C LEU A 64 -4.04 0.95 0.35
N ILE A 65 -4.50 2.03 0.98
CA ILE A 65 -4.74 2.07 2.44
C ILE A 65 -5.88 1.14 2.82
N GLU A 66 -6.97 1.12 2.05
CA GLU A 66 -8.12 0.23 2.26
C GLU A 66 -7.74 -1.23 2.04
N PHE A 67 -6.95 -1.54 1.00
CA PHE A 67 -6.36 -2.85 0.80
C PHE A 67 -5.58 -3.29 2.04
N THR A 68 -4.68 -2.44 2.54
CA THR A 68 -3.82 -2.77 3.68
C THR A 68 -4.65 -3.06 4.93
N LYS A 69 -5.66 -2.21 5.23
CA LYS A 69 -6.58 -2.41 6.35
C LYS A 69 -7.39 -3.70 6.19
N ARG A 70 -7.87 -4.02 4.99
CA ARG A 70 -8.65 -5.24 4.77
C ARG A 70 -7.80 -6.49 4.96
N VAL A 71 -6.57 -6.52 4.44
CA VAL A 71 -5.66 -7.65 4.63
C VAL A 71 -5.31 -7.84 6.10
N GLU A 72 -5.01 -6.76 6.84
CA GLU A 72 -4.82 -6.81 8.30
C GLU A 72 -6.04 -7.44 8.99
N GLN A 73 -7.24 -6.96 8.66
CA GLN A 73 -8.48 -7.44 9.27
C GLN A 73 -8.79 -8.91 8.95
N GLN A 74 -8.46 -9.36 7.75
CA GLN A 74 -8.81 -10.69 7.29
C GLN A 74 -7.84 -11.77 7.76
N TYR A 75 -6.54 -11.43 7.87
CA TYR A 75 -5.49 -12.43 8.11
C TYR A 75 -4.76 -12.26 9.44
N PHE A 76 -4.88 -11.10 10.10
CA PHE A 76 -4.08 -10.78 11.29
C PHE A 76 -4.92 -10.33 12.50
N LYS A 77 -6.23 -10.07 12.34
CA LYS A 77 -7.13 -9.90 13.49
C LYS A 77 -7.42 -11.27 14.13
N GLN A 78 -7.03 -11.40 15.39
CA GLN A 78 -7.57 -12.38 16.34
C GLN A 78 -8.53 -11.68 17.29
#